data_AF-A0A197JBS0-F1
#
_entry.id   AF-A0A197JBS0-F1
#
_cell.length_a   1.000
_cell.length_b   1.000
_cell.length_c   1.000
_cell.angle_alpha   90.00
_cell.angle_beta   90.00
_cell.angle_gamma   90.00
#
_symmetry.space_group_name_H-M   'P 1'
#
loop_
_entity.id
_entity.type
_entity.pdbx_description
1 polymer ?
#
loop_
_entity_poly.entity_id
_entity_poly.type
_entity_poly.pdbx_seq_one_letter_code
_entity_poly.pdbx_strand_id
1 'polypeptide(L)'
;MSAFVNLHTLILRDTMLAEAAVDLIRARHYNAEWALMEQLERLGRHFDEIEDEYLRERKADIEQVVERVLKALAGSSFAAVAADKAAKVDNHHEMIIVAHDIAPVDMLQFKSKIFHGFVTDLGGRTSHTAIMARSLGIPAAIGVQQASSLIRQDDLIIVDGAQGIVIVDPTPMVLEEYAYRQSEKTLEQRKLQRLKFSPTQTLDGTPIGLYANIELPEDAAAALAAGVVGIGLFRTEFLYMRNRYDLPGEEEQFEAYRQVVEAMKGLPVTIRTIDVGADKPLDMRDGDAEVAVNPALGLRAIRWSLSEPQ
;
A
#
# COMPACT_ATOMS: atom_id res chain seq x y z
N MET A 1 6.14 8.80 4.20
CA MET A 1 4.67 8.96 3.98
C MET A 1 4.29 10.37 3.52
N SER A 2 4.89 11.45 4.07
CA SER A 2 4.86 12.74 3.37
C SER A 2 5.58 12.65 2.02
N ALA A 3 6.63 11.82 1.89
CA ALA A 3 7.41 11.70 0.65
C ALA A 3 6.62 11.34 -0.62
N PHE A 4 5.59 10.49 -0.58
CA PHE A 4 4.80 10.16 -1.78
C PHE A 4 3.88 11.32 -2.18
N VAL A 5 3.17 11.92 -1.21
CA VAL A 5 2.34 13.11 -1.44
C VAL A 5 3.22 14.31 -1.85
N ASN A 6 4.42 14.41 -1.29
CA ASN A 6 5.43 15.40 -1.65
C ASN A 6 5.95 15.15 -3.06
N LEU A 7 6.17 13.90 -3.47
CA LEU A 7 6.54 13.55 -4.85
C LEU A 7 5.45 13.98 -5.82
N HIS A 8 4.18 13.63 -5.56
CA HIS A 8 3.07 14.06 -6.41
C HIS A 8 2.93 15.58 -6.45
N THR A 9 3.20 16.26 -5.33
CA THR A 9 3.24 17.73 -5.26
C THR A 9 4.43 18.29 -6.05
N LEU A 10 5.56 17.60 -6.06
CA LEU A 10 6.76 17.99 -6.79
C LEU A 10 6.58 17.79 -8.29
N ILE A 11 5.94 16.69 -8.71
CA ILE A 11 5.53 16.44 -10.11
C ILE A 11 4.52 17.52 -10.57
N LEU A 12 3.54 17.88 -9.73
CA LEU A 12 2.59 18.97 -10.03
C LEU A 12 3.28 20.33 -10.20
N ARG A 13 4.44 20.53 -9.57
CA ARG A 13 5.25 21.75 -9.65
C ARG A 13 6.38 21.64 -10.67
N ASP A 14 6.53 20.49 -11.33
CA ASP A 14 7.57 20.28 -12.32
C ASP A 14 7.30 21.16 -13.53
N THR A 15 8.27 22.00 -13.87
CA THR A 15 8.15 22.94 -14.99
C THR A 15 8.06 22.20 -16.34
N MET A 16 8.67 21.02 -16.46
CA MET A 16 8.57 20.20 -17.68
C MET A 16 7.17 19.66 -17.91
N LEU A 17 6.33 19.58 -16.87
CA LEU A 17 4.93 19.20 -16.99
C LEU A 17 4.03 20.44 -17.03
N ALA A 18 4.12 21.30 -16.01
CA ALA A 18 3.19 22.40 -15.79
C ALA A 18 3.41 23.58 -16.75
N GLU A 19 4.65 24.06 -16.88
CA GLU A 19 4.96 25.20 -17.77
C GLU A 19 4.87 24.77 -19.23
N ALA A 20 5.35 23.58 -19.56
CA ALA A 20 5.27 23.05 -20.92
C ALA A 20 3.81 22.86 -21.40
N ALA A 21 2.89 22.49 -20.50
CA ALA A 21 1.46 22.44 -20.79
C ALA A 21 0.89 23.85 -21.01
N VAL A 22 1.24 24.82 -20.15
CA VAL A 22 0.85 26.24 -20.31
C VAL A 22 1.35 26.82 -21.64
N ASP A 23 2.57 26.48 -22.05
CA ASP A 23 3.14 26.93 -23.32
C ASP A 23 2.40 26.33 -24.52
N LEU A 24 1.97 25.07 -24.47
CA LEU A 24 1.12 24.50 -25.51
C LEU A 24 -0.22 25.21 -25.61
N ILE A 25 -0.83 25.58 -24.47
CA ILE A 25 -2.08 26.35 -24.46
C ILE A 25 -1.87 27.70 -25.14
N ARG A 26 -0.79 28.43 -24.79
CA ARG A 26 -0.51 29.76 -25.34
C ARG A 26 -0.11 29.74 -26.81
N ALA A 27 0.76 28.81 -27.19
CA ALA A 27 1.32 28.77 -28.54
C ALA A 27 0.40 28.08 -29.54
N ARG A 28 -0.28 27.00 -29.13
CA ARG A 28 -1.11 26.18 -30.02
C ARG A 28 -2.61 26.33 -29.79
N HIS A 29 -3.03 27.14 -28.82
CA HIS A 29 -4.44 27.36 -28.48
C HIS A 29 -5.18 26.06 -28.14
N TYR A 30 -4.48 25.10 -27.53
CA TYR A 30 -5.08 23.88 -27.01
C TYR A 30 -5.88 24.18 -25.74
N ASN A 31 -6.93 23.39 -25.50
CA ASN A 31 -7.55 23.39 -24.17
C ASN A 31 -6.59 22.74 -23.14
N ALA A 32 -6.87 22.95 -21.86
CA ALA A 32 -5.96 22.54 -20.79
C ALA A 32 -5.80 21.02 -20.71
N GLU A 33 -6.88 20.27 -20.95
CA GLU A 33 -6.89 18.81 -20.92
C GLU A 33 -6.02 18.22 -22.04
N TRP A 34 -6.16 18.74 -23.27
CA TRP A 34 -5.39 18.28 -24.42
C TRP A 34 -3.92 18.66 -24.31
N ALA A 35 -3.62 19.87 -23.82
CA ALA A 35 -2.25 20.30 -23.59
C ALA A 35 -1.53 19.42 -22.56
N LEU A 36 -2.23 19.01 -21.50
CA LEU A 36 -1.66 18.15 -20.47
C LEU A 36 -1.47 16.70 -20.97
N MET A 37 -2.42 16.16 -21.73
CA MET A 37 -2.29 14.84 -22.37
C MET A 37 -1.13 14.79 -23.38
N GLU A 38 -0.99 15.82 -24.22
CA GLU A 38 0.11 15.91 -25.19
C GLU A 38 1.48 15.94 -24.49
N GLN A 39 1.60 16.66 -23.36
CA GLN A 39 2.85 16.64 -22.58
C GLN A 39 3.08 15.31 -21.86
N LEU A 40 2.03 14.69 -21.33
CA LEU A 40 2.13 13.35 -20.73
C LEU A 40 2.63 12.33 -21.75
N GLU A 41 2.10 12.36 -22.98
CA GLU A 41 2.52 11.42 -24.03
C GLU A 41 3.97 11.65 -24.45
N ARG A 42 4.42 12.90 -24.54
CA ARG A 42 5.81 13.25 -24.84
C ARG A 42 6.77 12.77 -23.75
N LEU A 43 6.44 13.04 -22.49
CA LEU A 43 7.22 12.56 -21.35
C LEU A 43 7.20 11.03 -21.29
N GLY A 44 6.03 10.41 -21.52
CA GLY A 44 5.84 8.98 -21.54
C GLY A 44 6.71 8.27 -22.57
N ARG A 45 6.87 8.82 -23.79
CA ARG A 45 7.79 8.29 -24.80
C ARG A 45 9.24 8.34 -24.35
N HIS A 46 9.66 9.41 -23.69
CA HIS A 46 11.01 9.49 -23.12
C HIS A 46 11.22 8.48 -21.99
N PHE A 47 10.17 8.17 -21.21
CA PHE A 47 10.23 7.12 -20.18
C PHE A 47 10.20 5.70 -20.77
N ASP A 48 9.53 5.48 -21.90
CA ASP A 48 9.49 4.17 -22.58
C ASP A 48 10.82 3.81 -23.25
N GLU A 49 11.64 4.79 -23.58
CA GLU A 49 13.02 4.60 -24.08
C GLU A 49 14.00 4.20 -22.95
N ILE A 50 13.55 4.22 -21.70
CA ILE A 50 14.38 3.88 -20.54
C ILE A 50 14.14 2.41 -20.16
N GLU A 51 15.21 1.61 -20.19
CA GLU A 51 15.14 0.17 -19.87
C GLU A 51 14.93 -0.12 -18.37
N ASP A 52 15.16 0.86 -17.50
CA ASP A 52 15.06 0.75 -16.04
C ASP A 52 13.60 0.63 -15.54
N GLU A 53 13.30 -0.48 -14.86
CA GLU A 53 12.01 -0.80 -14.24
C GLU A 53 11.57 0.27 -13.22
N TYR A 54 12.51 0.91 -12.51
CA TYR A 54 12.24 1.97 -11.53
C TYR A 54 11.78 3.27 -12.22
N LEU A 55 12.36 3.60 -13.38
CA LEU A 55 11.93 4.75 -14.17
C LEU A 55 10.59 4.49 -14.86
N ARG A 56 10.24 3.22 -15.13
CA ARG A 56 8.88 2.81 -15.52
C ARG A 56 7.86 2.98 -14.40
N GLU A 57 8.18 2.69 -13.14
CA GLU A 57 7.28 3.02 -12.01
C GLU A 57 7.04 4.54 -11.89
N ARG A 58 8.05 5.36 -12.22
CA ARG A 58 7.93 6.83 -12.20
C ARG A 58 7.02 7.37 -13.29
N LYS A 59 6.97 6.72 -14.46
CA LYS A 59 5.97 7.01 -15.49
C LYS A 59 4.55 6.83 -14.95
N ALA A 60 4.30 5.73 -14.23
CA ALA A 60 3.00 5.48 -13.61
C ALA A 60 2.63 6.54 -12.56
N ASP A 61 3.59 7.02 -11.76
CA ASP A 61 3.37 8.12 -10.81
C ASP A 61 2.97 9.44 -11.53
N ILE A 62 3.61 9.77 -12.66
CA ILE A 62 3.28 10.95 -13.47
C ILE A 62 1.91 10.81 -14.14
N GLU A 63 1.60 9.64 -14.69
CA GLU A 63 0.29 9.30 -15.25
C GLU A 63 -0.81 9.49 -14.21
N GLN A 64 -0.63 9.00 -12.98
CA GLN A 64 -1.58 9.18 -11.88
C GLN A 64 -1.78 10.66 -11.52
N VAL A 65 -0.71 11.46 -11.48
CA VAL A 65 -0.82 12.90 -11.19
C VAL A 65 -1.60 13.62 -12.29
N VAL A 66 -1.27 13.35 -13.56
CA VAL A 66 -1.97 13.95 -14.71
C VAL A 66 -3.43 13.53 -14.76
N GLU A 67 -3.73 12.25 -14.56
CA GLU A 67 -5.10 11.74 -14.53
C GLU A 67 -5.93 12.46 -13.44
N ARG A 68 -5.32 12.73 -12.28
CA ARG A 68 -5.97 13.46 -11.20
C ARG A 68 -6.24 14.93 -11.56
N VAL A 69 -5.31 15.59 -12.25
CA VAL A 69 -5.50 16.96 -12.74
C VAL A 69 -6.60 17.00 -13.81
N LEU A 70 -6.60 16.05 -14.76
CA LEU A 70 -7.64 15.94 -15.80
C LEU A 70 -9.03 15.73 -15.19
N LYS A 71 -9.15 14.86 -14.18
CA LYS A 71 -10.42 14.69 -13.43
C LYS A 71 -10.86 15.98 -12.74
N ALA A 72 -9.93 16.73 -12.15
CA ALA A 72 -10.22 18.03 -11.54
C ALA A 72 -10.68 19.07 -12.58
N LEU A 73 -10.02 19.15 -13.74
CA LEU A 73 -10.38 20.04 -14.85
C LEU A 73 -11.76 19.68 -15.44
N ALA A 74 -12.06 18.38 -15.56
CA ALA A 74 -13.35 17.87 -16.01
C ALA A 74 -14.51 18.10 -15.01
N GLY A 75 -14.27 18.80 -13.89
CA GLY A 75 -15.26 19.03 -12.83
C GLY A 75 -15.63 17.77 -12.04
N SER A 76 -14.94 16.66 -12.28
CA SER A 76 -15.15 15.39 -11.59
C SER A 76 -14.39 15.41 -10.27
N SER A 77 -14.92 16.12 -9.28
CA SER A 77 -14.29 16.15 -7.97
C SER A 77 -14.33 14.75 -7.32
N PHE A 78 -13.14 14.22 -7.01
CA PHE A 78 -12.96 13.00 -6.19
C PHE A 78 -13.71 13.10 -4.85
N ALA A 79 -13.86 14.33 -4.34
CA ALA A 79 -14.48 14.60 -3.06
C ALA A 79 -16.00 14.77 -3.14
N ALA A 80 -16.60 15.41 -4.15
CA ALA A 80 -18.05 15.64 -4.14
C ALA A 80 -18.86 14.43 -4.62
N VAL A 81 -18.35 13.57 -5.52
CA VAL A 81 -19.16 12.39 -5.91
C VAL A 81 -19.20 11.37 -4.76
N ALA A 82 -18.13 11.25 -3.98
CA ALA A 82 -18.09 10.40 -2.79
C ALA A 82 -18.72 11.06 -1.56
N ALA A 83 -18.52 12.35 -1.31
CA ALA A 83 -19.06 13.02 -0.12
C ALA A 83 -20.51 13.49 -0.29
N ASP A 84 -20.93 13.96 -1.48
CA ASP A 84 -22.28 14.47 -1.72
C ASP A 84 -23.31 13.34 -1.95
N LYS A 85 -22.84 12.14 -2.33
CA LYS A 85 -23.65 10.92 -2.33
C LYS A 85 -23.54 10.10 -1.05
N ALA A 86 -22.39 10.04 -0.36
CA ALA A 86 -22.32 9.44 0.98
C ALA A 86 -23.09 10.25 2.03
N ALA A 87 -23.32 11.55 1.81
CA ALA A 87 -24.21 12.35 2.65
C ALA A 87 -25.71 12.14 2.36
N LYS A 88 -26.07 11.48 1.25
CA LYS A 88 -27.47 11.22 0.85
C LYS A 88 -27.92 9.78 1.06
N VAL A 89 -26.99 8.86 1.35
CA VAL A 89 -27.32 7.50 1.77
C VAL A 89 -27.28 7.50 3.30
N ASP A 90 -28.47 7.53 3.92
CA ASP A 90 -28.71 7.56 5.36
C ASP A 90 -28.15 6.34 6.13
N ASN A 91 -27.45 5.45 5.43
CA ASN A 91 -26.63 4.39 6.00
C ASN A 91 -25.15 4.72 5.76
N HIS A 92 -24.57 5.50 6.67
CA HIS A 92 -23.22 5.15 7.10
C HIS A 92 -23.20 3.64 7.40
N HIS A 93 -22.23 2.89 6.88
CA HIS A 93 -21.45 1.88 7.61
C HIS A 93 -21.03 0.62 6.82
N GLU A 94 -21.57 0.27 5.65
CA GLU A 94 -21.24 -1.03 5.02
C GLU A 94 -20.97 -0.94 3.52
N MET A 95 -19.79 -0.43 3.13
CA MET A 95 -19.39 -0.35 1.71
C MET A 95 -18.22 -1.29 1.39
N ILE A 96 -18.25 -1.88 0.21
CA ILE A 96 -17.13 -2.61 -0.39
C ILE A 96 -16.64 -1.80 -1.61
N ILE A 97 -15.33 -1.54 -1.66
CA ILE A 97 -14.74 -0.74 -2.73
C ILE A 97 -14.36 -1.66 -3.89
N VAL A 98 -14.81 -1.34 -5.10
CA VAL A 98 -14.37 -2.03 -6.33
C VAL A 98 -13.64 -1.04 -7.21
N ALA A 99 -12.42 -1.38 -7.62
CA ALA A 99 -11.60 -0.51 -8.45
C ALA A 99 -10.75 -1.32 -9.44
N HIS A 100 -10.31 -0.68 -10.51
CA HIS A 100 -9.35 -1.30 -11.43
C HIS A 100 -8.00 -1.53 -10.73
N ASP A 101 -7.52 -0.47 -10.07
CA ASP A 101 -6.39 -0.49 -9.16
C ASP A 101 -6.66 0.49 -8.01
N ILE A 102 -6.00 0.29 -6.87
CA ILE A 102 -6.05 1.22 -5.74
C ILE A 102 -4.62 1.63 -5.39
N ALA A 103 -4.33 2.91 -5.62
CA ALA A 103 -3.05 3.48 -5.23
C ALA A 103 -2.89 3.45 -3.69
N PRO A 104 -1.67 3.24 -3.16
CA PRO A 104 -1.42 3.21 -1.72
C PRO A 104 -1.91 4.45 -0.95
N VAL A 105 -1.95 5.63 -1.58
CA VAL A 105 -2.47 6.86 -0.96
C VAL A 105 -3.98 6.82 -0.78
N ASP A 106 -4.71 6.24 -1.72
CA ASP A 106 -6.17 6.16 -1.64
C ASP A 106 -6.57 5.20 -0.51
N MET A 107 -5.84 4.11 -0.32
CA MET A 107 -5.99 3.19 0.82
C MET A 107 -5.88 3.87 2.19
N LEU A 108 -4.97 4.84 2.33
CA LEU A 108 -4.80 5.58 3.58
C LEU A 108 -5.96 6.54 3.85
N GLN A 109 -6.54 7.13 2.80
CA GLN A 109 -7.76 7.93 2.93
C GLN A 109 -8.97 7.06 3.28
N PHE A 110 -8.93 5.78 2.90
CA PHE A 110 -9.96 4.83 3.29
C PHE A 110 -9.80 4.39 4.75
N LYS A 111 -8.60 4.37 5.35
CA LYS A 111 -8.41 4.02 6.78
C LYS A 111 -9.27 4.85 7.75
N SER A 112 -9.60 6.10 7.41
CA SER A 112 -10.47 6.97 8.20
C SER A 112 -11.97 6.79 7.92
N LYS A 113 -12.33 5.98 6.91
CA LYS A 113 -13.69 5.66 6.51
C LYS A 113 -13.96 4.17 6.80
N ILE A 114 -15.17 3.85 7.22
CA ILE A 114 -15.55 2.47 7.56
C ILE A 114 -15.98 1.77 6.28
N PHE A 115 -15.11 0.94 5.70
CA PHE A 115 -15.41 0.04 4.58
C PHE A 115 -15.08 -1.40 4.97
N HIS A 116 -15.84 -2.36 4.45
CA HIS A 116 -15.86 -3.76 4.88
C HIS A 116 -15.04 -4.69 4.00
N GLY A 117 -14.55 -4.20 2.86
CA GLY A 117 -13.76 -4.98 1.93
C GLY A 117 -13.35 -4.17 0.71
N PHE A 118 -12.45 -4.71 -0.08
CA PHE A 118 -12.19 -4.16 -1.41
C PHE A 118 -11.84 -5.23 -2.44
N VAL A 119 -12.05 -4.89 -3.71
CA VAL A 119 -11.82 -5.73 -4.88
C VAL A 119 -11.01 -4.93 -5.90
N THR A 120 -9.92 -5.52 -6.39
CA THR A 120 -9.12 -4.91 -7.47
C THR A 120 -8.96 -5.83 -8.66
N ASP A 121 -8.97 -5.25 -9.86
CA ASP A 121 -8.69 -6.00 -11.10
C ASP A 121 -7.22 -6.38 -11.19
N LEU A 122 -6.34 -5.46 -10.79
CA LEU A 122 -4.89 -5.61 -10.81
C LEU A 122 -4.33 -6.04 -9.46
N GLY A 123 -3.10 -6.57 -9.50
CA GLY A 123 -2.32 -6.97 -8.33
C GLY A 123 -2.24 -8.48 -8.12
N GLY A 124 -1.42 -8.89 -7.15
CA GLY A 124 -1.22 -10.28 -6.77
C GLY A 124 -1.08 -10.43 -5.26
N ARG A 125 -0.95 -11.67 -4.77
CA ARG A 125 -0.87 -11.97 -3.32
C ARG A 125 0.26 -11.26 -2.59
N THR A 126 1.29 -10.83 -3.31
CA THR A 126 2.47 -10.11 -2.78
C THR A 126 2.48 -8.62 -3.11
N SER A 127 1.42 -8.08 -3.73
CA SER A 127 1.37 -6.65 -4.05
C SER A 127 1.25 -5.79 -2.80
N HIS A 128 1.68 -4.53 -2.90
CA HIS A 128 1.54 -3.54 -1.82
C HIS A 128 0.10 -3.45 -1.30
N THR A 129 -0.88 -3.46 -2.21
CA THR A 129 -2.31 -3.46 -1.89
C THR A 129 -2.72 -4.70 -1.07
N ALA A 130 -2.20 -5.88 -1.39
CA ALA A 130 -2.49 -7.13 -0.68
C ALA A 130 -1.87 -7.15 0.73
N ILE A 131 -0.65 -6.65 0.86
CA ILE A 131 0.05 -6.54 2.15
C ILE A 131 -0.70 -5.57 3.06
N MET A 132 -1.11 -4.40 2.53
CA MET A 132 -1.89 -3.41 3.27
C MET A 132 -3.29 -3.92 3.67
N ALA A 133 -3.98 -4.66 2.80
CA ALA A 133 -5.25 -5.30 3.15
C ALA A 133 -5.14 -6.14 4.42
N ARG A 134 -4.07 -6.94 4.47
CA ARG A 134 -3.81 -7.90 5.52
C ARG A 134 -3.44 -7.22 6.84
N SER A 135 -2.67 -6.13 6.79
CA SER A 135 -2.34 -5.34 7.99
C SER A 135 -3.56 -4.59 8.53
N LEU A 136 -4.47 -4.15 7.67
CA LEU A 136 -5.74 -3.52 8.08
C LEU A 136 -6.79 -4.54 8.56
N GLY A 137 -6.58 -5.84 8.34
CA GLY A 137 -7.53 -6.89 8.72
C GLY A 137 -8.82 -6.87 7.89
N ILE A 138 -8.81 -6.25 6.71
CA ILE A 138 -9.97 -6.08 5.85
C ILE A 138 -9.98 -7.19 4.77
N PRO A 139 -11.11 -7.88 4.54
CA PRO A 139 -11.26 -8.82 3.42
C PRO A 139 -10.95 -8.17 2.07
N ALA A 140 -10.12 -8.82 1.26
CA ALA A 140 -9.77 -8.33 -0.06
C ALA A 140 -9.69 -9.44 -1.11
N ALA A 141 -10.17 -9.14 -2.32
CA ALA A 141 -9.96 -9.97 -3.50
C ALA A 141 -9.18 -9.15 -4.54
N ILE A 142 -7.98 -9.62 -4.90
CA ILE A 142 -7.02 -8.87 -5.69
C ILE A 142 -6.68 -9.68 -6.93
N GLY A 143 -6.60 -9.03 -8.08
CA GLY A 143 -6.32 -9.70 -9.35
C GLY A 143 -7.58 -10.34 -9.95
N VAL A 144 -8.77 -9.78 -9.70
CA VAL A 144 -10.07 -10.31 -10.19
C VAL A 144 -10.31 -9.96 -11.67
N GLN A 145 -9.35 -9.26 -12.31
CA GLN A 145 -9.26 -8.89 -13.73
C GLN A 145 -10.36 -7.98 -14.28
N GLN A 146 -11.64 -8.29 -14.06
CA GLN A 146 -12.77 -7.60 -14.68
C GLN A 146 -13.82 -7.11 -13.67
N ALA A 147 -13.53 -7.19 -12.38
CA ALA A 147 -14.47 -6.79 -11.33
C ALA A 147 -14.95 -5.33 -11.49
N SER A 148 -14.05 -4.39 -11.80
CA SER A 148 -14.43 -2.98 -11.97
C SER A 148 -15.35 -2.71 -13.16
N SER A 149 -15.32 -3.59 -14.17
CA SER A 149 -16.16 -3.49 -15.36
C SER A 149 -17.50 -4.21 -15.22
N LEU A 150 -17.55 -5.26 -14.41
CA LEU A 150 -18.71 -6.14 -14.25
C LEU A 150 -19.60 -5.74 -13.08
N ILE A 151 -19.01 -5.27 -11.98
CA ILE A 151 -19.74 -4.88 -10.77
C ILE A 151 -20.21 -3.43 -10.93
N ARG A 152 -21.50 -3.21 -10.68
CA ARG A 152 -22.12 -1.89 -10.76
C ARG A 152 -22.23 -1.29 -9.37
N GLN A 153 -22.36 0.03 -9.35
CA GLN A 153 -22.65 0.78 -8.15
C GLN A 153 -23.95 0.25 -7.50
N ASP A 154 -23.91 0.06 -6.18
CA ASP A 154 -25.01 -0.43 -5.34
C ASP A 154 -25.39 -1.91 -5.57
N ASP A 155 -24.58 -2.67 -6.31
CA ASP A 155 -24.70 -4.13 -6.35
C ASP A 155 -24.42 -4.73 -4.97
N LEU A 156 -25.24 -5.70 -4.58
CA LEU A 156 -24.95 -6.51 -3.40
C LEU A 156 -23.84 -7.49 -3.73
N ILE A 157 -22.72 -7.40 -3.02
CA ILE A 157 -21.55 -8.23 -3.28
C ILE A 157 -21.01 -8.89 -2.00
N ILE A 158 -20.48 -10.09 -2.15
CA ILE A 158 -19.76 -10.83 -1.10
C ILE A 158 -18.30 -10.94 -1.51
N VAL A 159 -17.39 -10.60 -0.59
CA VAL A 159 -15.94 -10.77 -0.78
C VAL A 159 -15.44 -11.88 0.14
N ASP A 160 -15.10 -13.02 -0.45
CA ASP A 160 -14.42 -14.12 0.23
C ASP A 160 -12.91 -13.95 0.08
N GLY A 161 -12.28 -13.24 1.01
CA GLY A 161 -10.82 -13.05 1.03
C GLY A 161 -10.02 -14.32 1.35
N ALA A 162 -10.66 -15.42 1.77
CA ALA A 162 -9.97 -16.69 2.01
C ALA A 162 -9.83 -17.49 0.71
N GLN A 163 -10.87 -17.50 -0.11
CA GLN A 163 -10.87 -18.17 -1.42
C GLN A 163 -10.47 -17.24 -2.57
N GLY A 164 -10.44 -15.93 -2.35
CA GLY A 164 -10.21 -14.93 -3.40
C GLY A 164 -11.39 -14.79 -4.36
N ILE A 165 -12.61 -15.05 -3.89
CA ILE A 165 -13.83 -15.06 -4.71
C ILE A 165 -14.66 -13.81 -4.42
N VAL A 166 -15.24 -13.25 -5.48
CA VAL A 166 -16.24 -12.18 -5.40
C VAL A 166 -17.54 -12.71 -5.98
N ILE A 167 -18.62 -12.62 -5.21
CA ILE A 167 -19.96 -13.02 -5.65
C ILE A 167 -20.79 -11.76 -5.81
N VAL A 168 -21.36 -11.58 -7.00
CA VAL A 168 -22.19 -10.43 -7.36
C VAL A 168 -23.63 -10.87 -7.44
N ASP A 169 -24.53 -10.07 -6.87
CA ASP A 169 -25.97 -10.35 -6.77
C ASP A 169 -26.25 -11.77 -6.24
N PRO A 170 -25.75 -12.12 -5.03
CA PRO A 170 -25.89 -13.45 -4.47
C PRO A 170 -27.37 -13.78 -4.22
N THR A 171 -27.76 -15.01 -4.54
CA THR A 171 -29.09 -15.50 -4.16
C THR A 171 -29.28 -15.49 -2.64
N PRO A 172 -30.52 -15.42 -2.13
CA PRO A 172 -30.79 -15.47 -0.69
C PRO A 172 -30.16 -16.67 0.04
N MET A 173 -30.11 -17.83 -0.64
CA MET A 173 -29.46 -19.03 -0.12
C MET A 173 -27.94 -18.85 0.06
N VAL A 174 -27.28 -18.21 -0.90
CA VAL A 174 -25.83 -17.92 -0.83
C VAL A 174 -25.56 -16.87 0.26
N LEU A 175 -26.41 -15.85 0.39
CA LEU A 175 -26.29 -14.86 1.47
C LEU A 175 -26.38 -15.51 2.85
N GLU A 176 -27.35 -16.39 3.06
CA GLU A 176 -27.54 -17.09 4.34
C GLU A 176 -26.33 -17.99 4.66
N GLU A 177 -25.81 -18.71 3.66
CA GLU A 177 -24.61 -19.53 3.82
C GLU A 177 -23.39 -18.68 4.23
N TYR A 178 -23.15 -17.55 3.55
CA TYR A 178 -22.02 -16.69 3.88
C TYR A 178 -22.19 -15.95 5.20
N ALA A 179 -23.41 -15.57 5.58
CA ALA A 179 -23.71 -15.03 6.89
C ALA A 179 -23.43 -16.06 8.00
N TYR A 180 -23.80 -17.33 7.78
CA TYR A 180 -23.47 -18.42 8.68
C TYR A 180 -21.95 -18.60 8.82
N ARG A 181 -21.22 -18.69 7.70
CA ARG A 181 -19.74 -18.78 7.70
C ARG A 181 -19.08 -17.60 8.42
N GLN A 182 -19.59 -16.38 8.22
CA GLN A 182 -19.09 -15.18 8.90
C GLN A 182 -19.32 -15.28 10.42
N SER A 183 -20.46 -15.82 10.85
CA SER A 183 -20.77 -16.04 12.27
C SER A 183 -19.83 -17.07 12.90
N GLU A 184 -19.54 -18.17 12.20
CA GLU A 184 -18.59 -19.19 12.64
C GLU A 184 -17.18 -18.62 12.79
N LYS A 185 -16.73 -17.86 11.78
CA LYS A 185 -15.42 -17.19 11.80
C LYS A 185 -15.32 -16.19 12.96
N THR A 186 -16.39 -15.45 13.22
CA THR A 186 -16.44 -14.51 14.36
C THR A 186 -16.36 -15.25 15.69
N LEU A 187 -17.06 -16.38 15.82
CA LEU A 187 -17.00 -17.22 17.00
C LEU A 187 -15.60 -17.83 17.20
N GLU A 188 -14.98 -18.30 16.13
CA GLU A 188 -13.61 -18.81 16.14
C GLU A 188 -12.61 -17.73 16.55
N GLN A 189 -12.70 -16.53 15.99
CA GLN A 189 -11.89 -15.38 16.39
C GLN A 189 -12.04 -15.07 17.88
N ARG A 190 -13.26 -15.12 18.43
CA ARG A 190 -13.50 -14.96 19.87
C ARG A 190 -12.86 -16.08 20.70
N LYS A 191 -12.87 -17.33 20.21
CA LYS A 191 -12.17 -18.45 20.87
C LYS A 191 -10.66 -18.22 20.85
N LEU A 192 -10.08 -17.81 19.72
CA LEU A 192 -8.66 -17.50 19.58
C LEU A 192 -8.23 -16.33 20.47
N GLN A 193 -9.07 -15.30 20.64
CA GLN A 193 -8.79 -14.19 21.56
C GLN A 193 -8.60 -14.65 23.01
N ARG A 194 -9.25 -15.74 23.44
CA ARG A 194 -9.06 -16.32 24.78
C ARG A 194 -7.68 -16.97 24.95
N LEU A 195 -7.02 -17.34 23.84
CA LEU A 195 -5.70 -17.97 23.85
C LEU A 195 -4.55 -16.97 23.94
N LYS A 196 -4.79 -15.66 23.78
CA LYS A 196 -3.74 -14.62 23.74
C LYS A 196 -2.72 -14.70 24.87
N PHE A 197 -3.15 -15.04 26.08
CA PHE A 197 -2.28 -15.15 27.26
C PHE A 197 -2.15 -16.58 27.78
N SER A 198 -2.54 -17.57 26.98
CA SER A 198 -2.36 -18.97 27.32
C SER A 198 -0.90 -19.39 27.06
N PRO A 199 -0.36 -20.38 27.81
CA PRO A 199 0.95 -20.94 27.53
C PRO A 199 1.05 -21.41 26.07
N THR A 200 2.05 -20.94 25.35
CA THR A 200 2.32 -21.43 24.00
C THR A 200 3.20 -22.67 24.09
N GLN A 201 2.60 -23.83 23.91
CA GLN A 201 3.28 -25.13 23.98
C GLN A 201 2.61 -26.15 23.07
N THR A 202 3.36 -27.18 22.66
CA THR A 202 2.85 -28.35 21.96
C THR A 202 2.01 -29.25 22.89
N LEU A 203 1.32 -30.24 22.31
CA LEU A 203 0.49 -31.18 23.08
C LEU A 203 1.29 -32.03 24.09
N ASP A 204 2.57 -32.25 23.82
CA ASP A 204 3.52 -32.94 24.71
C ASP A 204 4.29 -31.99 25.64
N GLY A 205 3.97 -30.68 25.64
CA GLY A 205 4.48 -29.72 26.63
C GLY A 205 5.76 -28.97 26.23
N THR A 206 6.23 -29.09 24.98
CA THR A 206 7.39 -28.33 24.51
C THR A 206 7.01 -26.85 24.35
N PRO A 207 7.67 -25.91 25.05
CA PRO A 207 7.35 -24.49 24.95
C PRO A 207 7.80 -23.92 23.59
N ILE A 208 6.98 -23.04 23.01
CA ILE A 208 7.27 -22.34 21.75
C ILE A 208 7.13 -20.83 21.99
N GLY A 209 8.10 -20.04 21.52
CA GLY A 209 8.01 -18.58 21.53
C GLY A 209 7.28 -18.06 20.30
N LEU A 210 6.15 -17.37 20.48
CA LEU A 210 5.47 -16.64 19.41
C LEU A 210 5.91 -15.18 19.40
N TYR A 211 6.59 -14.80 18.33
CA TYR A 211 7.12 -13.46 18.13
C TYR A 211 6.38 -12.76 16.99
N ALA A 212 6.21 -11.44 17.10
CA ALA A 212 5.67 -10.63 16.00
C ALA A 212 6.76 -10.19 15.03
N ASN A 213 6.38 -10.06 13.77
CA ASN A 213 7.13 -9.31 12.77
C ASN A 213 6.46 -7.94 12.61
N ILE A 214 7.23 -6.86 12.65
CA ILE A 214 6.73 -5.48 12.52
C ILE A 214 7.52 -4.70 11.47
N GLU A 215 6.89 -3.69 10.90
CA GLU A 215 7.47 -2.80 9.89
C GLU A 215 7.52 -1.34 10.37
N LEU A 216 6.64 -0.97 11.31
CA LEU A 216 6.53 0.35 11.87
C LEU A 216 6.62 0.33 13.40
N PRO A 217 7.15 1.38 14.05
CA PRO A 217 7.16 1.46 15.52
C PRO A 217 5.76 1.36 16.15
N GLU A 218 4.74 1.86 15.47
CA GLU A 218 3.35 1.83 15.95
C GLU A 218 2.78 0.40 16.04
N ASP A 219 3.33 -0.56 15.30
CA ASP A 219 2.89 -1.95 15.30
C ASP A 219 3.23 -2.66 16.62
N ALA A 220 4.22 -2.17 17.39
CA ALA A 220 4.65 -2.78 18.64
C ALA A 220 3.53 -2.86 19.69
N ALA A 221 2.68 -1.82 19.77
CA ALA A 221 1.54 -1.81 20.68
C ALA A 221 0.48 -2.86 20.30
N ALA A 222 0.23 -3.03 19.01
CA ALA A 222 -0.68 -4.05 18.49
C ALA A 222 -0.14 -5.47 18.73
N ALA A 223 1.18 -5.65 18.56
CA ALA A 223 1.86 -6.92 18.84
C ALA A 223 1.73 -7.33 20.31
N LEU A 224 1.94 -6.41 21.25
CA LEU A 224 1.73 -6.68 22.69
C LEU A 224 0.28 -7.04 23.00
N ALA A 225 -0.68 -6.33 22.40
CA ALA A 225 -2.09 -6.64 22.58
C ALA A 225 -2.48 -8.00 21.99
N ALA A 226 -1.64 -8.60 21.14
CA ALA A 226 -1.80 -9.96 20.62
C ALA A 226 -1.19 -11.05 21.52
N GLY A 227 -0.44 -10.68 22.56
CA GLY A 227 0.13 -11.63 23.53
C GLY A 227 1.46 -12.25 23.11
N VAL A 228 2.23 -11.59 22.25
CA VAL A 228 3.55 -12.07 21.82
C VAL A 228 4.58 -12.03 22.96
N VAL A 229 5.57 -12.91 22.88
CA VAL A 229 6.70 -12.95 23.84
C VAL A 229 7.89 -12.09 23.38
N GLY A 230 7.71 -11.31 22.33
CA GLY A 230 8.72 -10.40 21.79
C GLY A 230 8.46 -10.01 20.33
N ILE A 231 9.34 -9.17 19.80
CA ILE A 231 9.45 -8.91 18.37
C ILE A 231 10.58 -9.77 17.80
N GLY A 232 10.25 -10.65 16.87
CA GLY A 232 11.21 -11.59 16.27
C GLY A 232 11.84 -11.04 14.99
N LEU A 233 11.22 -10.02 14.41
CA LEU A 233 11.75 -9.29 13.27
C LEU A 233 11.16 -7.88 13.22
N PHE A 234 11.97 -6.87 13.47
CA PHE A 234 11.69 -5.50 13.07
C PHE A 234 12.39 -5.22 11.74
N ARG A 235 11.57 -5.07 10.69
CA ARG A 235 11.99 -4.69 9.34
C ARG A 235 12.26 -3.20 9.28
N THR A 236 13.51 -2.82 9.05
CA THR A 236 13.96 -1.42 9.08
C THR A 236 13.85 -0.72 7.73
N GLU A 237 13.54 -1.46 6.66
CA GLU A 237 13.53 -0.91 5.29
C GLU A 237 12.55 0.25 5.14
N PHE A 238 11.46 0.25 5.90
CA PHE A 238 10.48 1.34 5.85
C PHE A 238 11.06 2.69 6.30
N LEU A 239 12.01 2.70 7.25
CA LEU A 239 12.69 3.93 7.69
C LEU A 239 13.45 4.57 6.53
N TYR A 240 14.13 3.75 5.73
CA TYR A 240 14.89 4.19 4.56
C TYR A 240 14.00 4.57 3.37
N MET A 241 12.79 4.02 3.28
CA MET A 241 11.81 4.37 2.24
C MET A 241 10.96 5.60 2.57
N ARG A 242 11.03 6.12 3.80
CA ARG A 242 10.18 7.22 4.25
C ARG A 242 10.51 8.55 3.57
N ASN A 243 11.79 8.77 3.24
CA ASN A 243 12.31 9.94 2.54
C ASN A 243 13.07 9.49 1.29
N ARG A 244 12.57 9.89 0.10
CA ARG A 244 13.18 9.52 -1.19
C ARG A 244 14.41 10.37 -1.56
N TYR A 245 14.78 11.35 -0.73
CA TYR A 245 15.83 12.33 -1.04
C TYR A 245 17.03 12.26 -0.10
N ASP A 246 16.84 11.76 1.13
CA ASP A 246 17.89 11.63 2.14
C ASP A 246 17.69 10.32 2.91
N LEU A 247 18.79 9.59 3.13
CA LEU A 247 18.81 8.45 4.03
C LEU A 247 18.47 8.90 5.47
N PRO A 248 17.76 8.07 6.26
CA PRO A 248 17.43 8.42 7.63
C PRO A 248 18.70 8.59 8.44
N GLY A 249 18.86 9.75 9.06
CA GLY A 249 20.00 10.02 9.95
C GLY A 249 20.00 9.10 11.18
N GLU A 250 21.13 9.05 11.87
CA GLU A 250 21.30 8.25 13.10
C GLU A 250 20.19 8.55 14.13
N GLU A 251 19.87 9.82 14.35
CA GLU A 251 18.86 10.22 15.33
C GLU A 251 17.45 9.73 14.97
N GLU A 252 17.08 9.75 13.69
CA GLU A 252 15.77 9.24 13.23
C GLU A 252 15.68 7.73 13.43
N GLN A 253 16.76 7.01 13.13
CA GLN A 253 16.84 5.57 13.36
C GLN A 253 16.80 5.25 14.86
N PHE A 254 17.57 5.99 15.68
CA PHE A 254 17.61 5.84 17.12
C PHE A 254 16.23 6.00 17.74
N GLU A 255 15.49 7.06 17.40
CA GLU A 255 14.15 7.30 17.95
C GLU A 255 13.16 6.19 17.56
N ALA A 256 13.22 5.72 16.30
CA ALA A 256 12.38 4.59 15.86
C ALA A 256 12.69 3.30 16.63
N TYR A 257 13.97 2.98 16.82
CA TYR A 257 14.40 1.79 17.57
C TYR A 257 14.06 1.91 19.06
N ARG A 258 14.31 3.08 19.66
CA ARG A 258 13.99 3.39 21.06
C ARG A 258 12.51 3.20 21.32
N GLN A 259 11.65 3.74 20.47
CA GLN A 259 10.20 3.63 20.61
C GLN A 259 9.73 2.16 20.67
N VAL A 260 10.26 1.29 19.81
CA VAL A 260 9.93 -0.14 19.81
C VAL A 260 10.43 -0.84 21.08
N VAL A 261 11.67 -0.60 21.46
CA VAL A 261 12.28 -1.23 22.65
C VAL A 261 11.55 -0.80 23.93
N GLU A 262 11.24 0.49 24.07
CA GLU A 262 10.47 1.00 25.21
C GLU A 262 9.04 0.46 25.23
N ALA A 263 8.38 0.40 24.06
CA ALA A 263 7.04 -0.16 23.94
C ALA A 263 6.98 -1.61 24.43
N MET A 264 8.01 -2.41 24.15
CA MET A 264 8.08 -3.84 24.49
C MET A 264 8.38 -4.15 25.97
N LYS A 265 8.64 -3.14 26.82
CA LYS A 265 8.72 -3.27 28.28
C LYS A 265 9.64 -4.40 28.77
N GLY A 266 10.80 -4.56 28.13
CA GLY A 266 11.80 -5.57 28.49
C GLY A 266 11.65 -6.92 27.77
N LEU A 267 10.63 -7.12 26.95
CA LEU A 267 10.57 -8.24 26.03
C LEU A 267 11.60 -8.06 24.88
N PRO A 268 12.16 -9.16 24.34
CA PRO A 268 13.18 -9.09 23.30
C PRO A 268 12.65 -8.47 22.01
N VAL A 269 13.54 -7.73 21.35
CA VAL A 269 13.32 -7.12 20.04
C VAL A 269 14.49 -7.46 19.13
N THR A 270 14.23 -8.20 18.06
CA THR A 270 15.21 -8.49 17.02
C THR A 270 15.09 -7.46 15.90
N ILE A 271 16.02 -6.51 15.86
CA ILE A 271 16.10 -5.49 14.81
C ILE A 271 16.97 -6.02 13.67
N ARG A 272 16.42 -6.07 12.46
CA ARG A 272 17.19 -6.44 11.27
C ARG A 272 17.84 -5.21 10.68
N THR A 273 19.15 -5.28 10.40
CA THR A 273 19.81 -4.25 9.60
C THR A 273 19.19 -4.18 8.20
N ILE A 274 19.41 -3.07 7.52
CA ILE A 274 18.78 -2.78 6.23
C ILE A 274 18.90 -3.94 5.20
N ASP A 275 17.77 -4.38 4.62
CA ASP A 275 17.67 -5.38 3.54
C ASP A 275 17.09 -4.77 2.26
N VAL A 276 17.96 -4.09 1.49
CA VAL A 276 17.65 -3.31 0.28
C VAL A 276 18.31 -3.89 -0.96
N GLY A 277 17.85 -3.56 -2.17
CA GLY A 277 18.54 -3.94 -3.43
C GLY A 277 17.98 -5.12 -4.22
N ALA A 278 16.86 -5.74 -3.83
CA ALA A 278 16.16 -6.72 -4.70
C ALA A 278 15.16 -6.06 -5.66
N ASP A 279 14.39 -5.08 -5.19
CA ASP A 279 13.40 -4.35 -6.03
C ASP A 279 13.29 -2.87 -5.57
N LYS A 280 14.30 -2.37 -4.83
CA LYS A 280 14.23 -1.11 -4.08
C LYS A 280 15.56 -0.37 -4.16
N PRO A 281 15.75 0.55 -5.13
CA PRO A 281 16.96 1.37 -5.19
C PRO A 281 16.94 2.41 -4.08
N LEU A 282 18.02 2.48 -3.30
CA LEU A 282 18.27 3.55 -2.32
C LEU A 282 19.27 4.60 -2.82
N ASP A 283 20.09 4.26 -3.83
CA ASP A 283 21.00 5.19 -4.46
C ASP A 283 20.46 5.68 -5.80
N MET A 284 20.15 6.97 -5.84
CA MET A 284 20.02 7.77 -7.07
C MET A 284 21.30 8.62 -7.27
N ARG A 285 22.40 8.29 -6.59
CA ARG A 285 23.70 8.93 -6.78
C ARG A 285 24.47 8.13 -7.82
N ASP A 286 24.59 8.75 -8.98
CA ASP A 286 25.36 8.35 -10.15
C ASP A 286 24.78 7.20 -10.98
N GLY A 287 24.63 7.46 -12.28
CA GLY A 287 24.09 6.56 -13.31
C GLY A 287 25.00 5.37 -13.65
N ASP A 288 25.69 4.82 -12.66
CA ASP A 288 26.64 3.71 -12.78
C ASP A 288 26.17 2.43 -12.05
N ALA A 289 24.94 2.40 -11.52
CA ALA A 289 24.38 1.18 -10.96
C ALA A 289 24.10 0.18 -12.09
N GLU A 290 25.05 -0.73 -12.36
CA GLU A 290 24.79 -1.95 -13.12
C GLU A 290 23.59 -2.66 -12.50
N VAL A 291 22.42 -2.53 -13.13
CA VAL A 291 21.21 -3.26 -12.72
C VAL A 291 21.54 -4.74 -12.91
N ALA A 292 21.85 -5.41 -11.81
CA ALA A 292 22.22 -6.81 -11.85
C ALA A 292 21.09 -7.60 -12.53
N VAL A 293 21.45 -8.41 -13.53
CA VAL A 293 20.52 -9.27 -14.29
C VAL A 293 19.60 -10.11 -13.39
N ASN A 294 20.05 -10.38 -12.16
CA ASN A 294 19.19 -10.89 -11.09
C ASN A 294 19.39 -10.06 -9.80
N PRO A 295 18.48 -9.11 -9.53
CA PRO A 295 18.56 -8.26 -8.33
C PRO A 295 18.54 -9.05 -7.02
N ALA A 296 17.84 -10.19 -6.97
CA ALA A 296 17.82 -11.04 -5.78
C ALA A 296 19.21 -11.64 -5.45
N LEU A 297 20.09 -11.78 -6.45
CA LEU A 297 21.46 -12.26 -6.31
C LEU A 297 22.50 -11.13 -6.31
N GLY A 298 22.08 -9.88 -6.47
CA GLY A 298 22.96 -8.71 -6.64
C GLY A 298 23.53 -8.12 -5.34
N LEU A 299 23.92 -6.84 -5.42
CA LEU A 299 24.39 -6.04 -4.30
C LEU A 299 23.19 -5.64 -3.43
N ARG A 300 22.93 -6.41 -2.37
CA ARG A 300 21.75 -6.24 -1.52
C ARG A 300 22.04 -6.47 -0.04
N ALA A 301 21.17 -5.95 0.81
CA ALA A 301 21.19 -6.15 2.26
C ALA A 301 22.58 -5.86 2.85
N ILE A 302 23.09 -6.81 3.64
CA ILE A 302 24.42 -6.72 4.23
C ILE A 302 25.54 -6.47 3.21
N ARG A 303 25.40 -6.91 1.95
CA ARG A 303 26.42 -6.66 0.92
C ARG A 303 26.50 -5.17 0.58
N TRP A 304 25.34 -4.52 0.49
CA TRP A 304 25.25 -3.08 0.29
C TRP A 304 25.76 -2.31 1.52
N SER A 305 25.35 -2.69 2.73
CA SER A 305 25.86 -2.06 3.97
C SER A 305 27.37 -2.22 4.17
N LEU A 306 27.98 -3.26 3.60
CA LEU A 306 29.43 -3.46 3.63
C LEU A 306 30.17 -2.71 2.52
N SER A 307 29.51 -2.43 1.38
CA SER A 307 30.08 -1.58 0.32
C SER A 307 29.94 -0.10 0.63
N GLU A 308 28.87 0.29 1.33
CA GLU A 308 28.54 1.65 1.76
C GLU A 308 28.46 1.71 3.29
N PRO A 309 29.60 1.91 4.00
CA PRO A 309 29.64 1.83 5.46
C PRO A 309 29.08 3.06 6.21
N GLN A 310 28.73 4.12 5.48
CA GLN A 310 28.20 5.38 6.02
C GLN A 310 26.67 5.37 6.03
#